data_AF-A0A930HZQ3-F1
#
_entry.id   AF-A0A930HZQ3-F1
#
_cell.length_a   1.000
_cell.length_b   1.000
_cell.length_c   1.000
_cell.angle_alpha   90.00
_cell.angle_beta   90.00
_cell.angle_gamma   90.00
#
_symmetry.space_group_name_H-M   'P 1'
#
loop_
_entity.id
_entity.type
_entity.pdbx_description
1 polymer ?
#
loop_
_entity_poly.entity_id
_entity_poly.type
_entity_poly.pdbx_seq_one_letter_code
_entity_poly.pdbx_strand_id
1 'polypeptide(L)'
;MGSLFNGTTGKGGFDSNHKKSLTTRSGSTVTFDDTAHTILLQITRANKIFIDELNGTITVSSAEEVNVNTKSININASENMNVNVGKNFNMNVGENAALSIGGDSSMNVQGHFSSIVSKDVTSHVEGDTTHYVKGALNVTTEKDTVIHSFAEINMESEDETNIASKKNMYIKSGIKVDIAKG
;
A
#
# COMPACT_ATOMS: atom_id res chain seq x y z
N MET A 1 44.12 20.34 19.77
CA MET A 1 44.19 21.61 18.99
C MET A 1 43.00 21.64 18.03
N GLY A 2 41.87 22.21 18.46
CA GLY A 2 40.73 22.48 17.57
C GLY A 2 40.87 23.88 16.99
N SER A 3 40.76 24.03 15.67
CA SER A 3 40.76 25.34 15.01
C SER A 3 39.35 25.93 15.08
N LEU A 4 39.18 26.99 15.86
CA LEU A 4 37.98 27.82 15.84
C LEU A 4 38.10 28.76 14.62
N PHE A 5 37.35 28.49 13.55
CA PHE A 5 37.29 29.39 12.40
C PHE A 5 36.24 30.46 12.67
N ASN A 6 36.69 31.65 13.03
CA ASN A 6 35.90 32.88 13.08
C ASN A 6 36.10 33.60 11.74
N GLY A 7 35.06 34.29 11.24
CA GLY A 7 34.96 34.92 9.91
C GLY A 7 36.02 35.97 9.53
N THR A 8 37.12 36.10 10.28
CA THR A 8 38.32 36.85 9.87
C THR A 8 39.52 35.96 9.49
N THR A 9 39.49 34.64 9.68
CA THR A 9 40.67 33.76 9.42
C THR A 9 40.39 32.36 8.83
N GLY A 10 39.28 32.14 8.13
CA GLY A 10 39.10 30.90 7.35
C GLY A 10 37.81 30.85 6.57
N LYS A 11 37.83 30.26 5.37
CA LYS A 11 36.78 30.16 4.34
C LYS A 11 35.43 29.50 4.77
N GLY A 12 35.11 29.44 6.06
CA GLY A 12 33.91 28.79 6.60
C GLY A 12 32.63 29.60 6.42
N GLY A 13 32.75 30.91 6.16
CA GLY A 13 31.71 31.73 5.55
C GLY A 13 32.23 32.20 4.21
N PHE A 14 31.56 31.85 3.10
CA PHE A 14 31.88 32.42 1.79
C PHE A 14 31.66 33.95 1.79
N ASP A 15 31.98 34.64 0.70
CA ASP A 15 31.76 36.09 0.56
C ASP A 15 30.35 36.49 1.02
N SER A 16 30.22 37.57 1.79
CA SER A 16 28.93 38.01 2.37
C SER A 16 28.27 37.03 3.35
N ASN A 17 28.95 35.95 3.76
CA ASN A 17 28.46 34.98 4.75
C ASN A 17 27.16 34.26 4.35
N HIS A 18 26.82 34.26 3.06
CA HIS A 18 25.59 33.65 2.49
C HIS A 18 25.61 32.12 2.53
N LYS A 19 26.77 31.51 2.78
CA LYS A 19 26.95 30.07 2.86
C LYS A 19 27.86 29.70 4.01
N LYS A 20 27.39 28.81 4.88
CA LYS A 20 28.08 28.33 6.08
C LYS A 20 28.06 26.82 6.13
N SER A 21 29.16 26.20 6.54
CA SER A 21 29.20 24.74 6.67
C SER A 21 30.09 24.25 7.80
N LEU A 22 29.70 23.11 8.40
CA LEU A 22 30.57 22.28 9.23
C LEU A 22 31.08 21.13 8.37
N THR A 23 32.40 21.00 8.20
CA THR A 23 33.01 19.98 7.35
C THR A 23 34.02 19.15 8.12
N THR A 24 33.88 17.82 8.09
CA THR A 24 34.88 16.92 8.68
C THR A 24 36.10 16.79 7.77
N ARG A 25 37.24 16.33 8.31
CA ARG A 25 38.44 16.05 7.48
C ARG A 25 38.17 15.02 6.38
N SER A 26 37.23 14.11 6.61
CA SER A 26 36.80 13.10 5.65
C SER A 26 35.80 13.62 4.60
N GLY A 27 35.36 14.88 4.69
CA GLY A 27 34.50 15.52 3.69
C GLY A 27 32.99 15.45 3.94
N SER A 28 32.53 14.95 5.09
CA SER A 28 31.11 15.03 5.45
C SER A 28 30.74 16.46 5.84
N THR A 29 29.57 16.93 5.43
CA THR A 29 29.14 18.32 5.61
C THR A 29 27.74 18.46 6.17
N VAL A 30 27.56 19.54 6.95
CA VAL A 30 26.27 20.21 7.19
C VAL A 30 26.40 21.59 6.57
N THR A 31 25.56 21.94 5.60
CA THR A 31 25.67 23.19 4.83
C THR A 31 24.35 23.94 4.87
N PHE A 32 24.43 25.25 5.11
CA PHE A 32 23.35 26.23 4.98
C PHE A 32 23.73 27.20 3.87
N ASP A 33 22.84 27.42 2.92
CA ASP A 33 23.07 28.28 1.76
C ASP A 33 21.87 29.20 1.57
N ASP A 34 22.02 30.47 1.95
CA ASP A 34 20.98 31.50 1.89
C ASP A 34 20.72 31.95 0.44
N THR A 35 21.71 31.82 -0.45
CA THR A 35 21.53 32.17 -1.86
C THR A 35 20.70 31.12 -2.59
N ALA A 36 20.98 29.84 -2.30
CA ALA A 36 20.19 28.74 -2.85
C ALA A 36 18.92 28.43 -2.04
N HIS A 37 18.78 28.96 -0.83
CA HIS A 37 17.75 28.62 0.15
C HIS A 37 17.69 27.11 0.45
N THR A 38 18.84 26.53 0.84
CA THR A 38 18.96 25.09 1.09
C THR A 38 19.64 24.74 2.41
N ILE A 39 19.30 23.55 2.93
CA ILE A 39 20.04 22.88 3.99
C ILE A 39 20.44 21.50 3.48
N LEU A 40 21.74 21.18 3.57
CA LEU A 40 22.29 19.90 3.12
C LEU A 40 23.06 19.21 4.22
N LEU A 41 22.64 18.00 4.56
CA LEU A 41 23.41 17.03 5.33
C LEU A 41 23.95 15.98 4.36
N GLN A 42 25.27 15.88 4.20
CA GLN A 42 25.87 14.97 3.22
C GLN A 42 27.12 14.30 3.77
N ILE A 43 27.24 13.00 3.52
CA ILE A 43 28.51 12.27 3.69
C ILE A 43 29.11 11.94 2.33
N THR A 44 30.39 11.58 2.30
CA THR A 44 31.11 11.24 1.06
C THR A 44 30.59 9.98 0.36
N ARG A 45 29.77 9.17 1.03
CA ARG A 45 29.23 7.89 0.53
C ARG A 45 27.74 7.96 0.14
N ALA A 46 27.35 9.00 -0.60
CA ALA A 46 26.02 9.19 -1.22
C ALA A 46 24.80 9.41 -0.30
N ASN A 47 24.87 9.09 1.00
CA ASN A 47 23.74 9.36 1.90
C ASN A 47 23.58 10.88 2.13
N LYS A 48 22.36 11.37 1.97
CA LYS A 48 22.04 12.79 2.13
C LYS A 48 20.63 13.04 2.67
N ILE A 49 20.49 14.15 3.37
CA ILE A 49 19.23 14.82 3.66
C ILE A 49 19.33 16.22 3.06
N PHE A 50 18.40 16.58 2.19
CA PHE A 50 18.42 17.83 1.46
C PHE A 50 17.06 18.53 1.59
N ILE A 51 17.08 19.74 2.10
CA ILE A 51 15.91 20.63 2.19
C ILE A 51 16.13 21.74 1.15
N ASP A 52 15.17 21.88 0.25
CA ASP A 52 15.15 22.87 -0.81
C ASP A 52 13.88 23.70 -0.66
N GLU A 53 14.01 24.89 -0.06
CA GLU A 53 12.88 25.75 0.25
C GLU A 53 12.23 26.32 -1.02
N LEU A 54 13.04 26.70 -2.02
CA LEU A 54 12.51 27.29 -3.27
C LEU A 54 11.61 26.34 -4.02
N ASN A 55 11.99 25.06 -4.06
CA ASN A 55 11.17 24.01 -4.68
C ASN A 55 10.18 23.38 -3.69
N GLY A 56 10.23 23.73 -2.40
CA GLY A 56 9.37 23.19 -1.35
C GLY A 56 9.58 21.70 -1.08
N THR A 57 10.80 21.16 -1.28
CA THR A 57 11.06 19.72 -1.19
C THR A 57 12.00 19.34 -0.05
N ILE A 58 11.81 18.13 0.48
CA ILE A 58 12.76 17.46 1.36
C ILE A 58 13.06 16.09 0.76
N THR A 59 14.34 15.79 0.55
CA THR A 59 14.80 14.50 0.03
C THR A 59 15.68 13.80 1.05
N VAL A 60 15.36 12.55 1.37
CA VAL A 60 16.22 11.64 2.12
C VAL A 60 16.66 10.52 1.18
N SER A 61 17.96 10.33 1.01
CA SER A 61 18.48 9.23 0.20
C SER A 61 19.61 8.49 0.92
N SER A 62 19.63 7.17 0.75
CA SER A 62 20.65 6.27 1.25
C SER A 62 21.09 5.35 0.12
N ALA A 63 22.37 4.95 0.11
CA ALA A 63 22.88 4.01 -0.89
C ALA A 63 22.34 2.58 -0.69
N GLU A 64 21.96 2.22 0.54
CA GLU A 64 21.59 0.84 0.90
C GLU A 64 20.25 0.80 1.65
N GLU A 65 20.16 1.46 2.82
CA GLU A 65 19.01 1.30 3.73
C GLU A 65 18.67 2.59 4.48
N VAL A 66 17.38 2.79 4.74
CA VAL A 66 16.83 3.80 5.67
C VAL A 66 15.91 3.08 6.66
N ASN A 67 16.19 3.19 7.95
CA ASN A 67 15.39 2.61 9.03
C ASN A 67 14.69 3.71 9.84
N VAL A 68 13.40 3.53 10.14
CA VAL A 68 12.62 4.44 11.00
C VAL A 68 12.05 3.64 12.17
N ASN A 69 12.69 3.74 13.33
CA ASN A 69 12.30 3.02 14.55
C ASN A 69 11.76 4.01 15.59
N THR A 70 10.47 3.94 15.88
CA THR A 70 9.79 4.87 16.79
C THR A 70 8.55 4.22 17.39
N LYS A 71 7.98 4.84 18.45
CA LYS A 71 6.69 4.41 19.03
C LYS A 71 5.51 4.71 18.12
N SER A 72 5.57 5.78 17.32
CA SER A 72 4.47 6.21 16.45
C SER A 72 4.99 6.99 15.24
N ILE A 73 4.35 6.81 14.09
CA ILE A 73 4.59 7.54 12.84
C ILE A 73 3.24 8.05 12.34
N ASN A 74 3.16 9.34 11.97
CA ASN A 74 2.00 9.94 11.33
C ASN A 74 2.42 10.51 9.98
N ILE A 75 1.69 10.18 8.91
CA ILE A 75 1.97 10.69 7.55
C ILE A 75 0.66 11.23 6.98
N ASN A 76 0.63 12.52 6.68
CA ASN A 76 -0.54 13.19 6.11
C ASN A 76 -0.12 13.91 4.82
N ALA A 77 -0.79 13.61 3.71
CA ALA A 77 -0.63 14.28 2.43
C ALA A 77 -1.99 14.80 1.97
N SER A 78 -2.08 16.08 1.58
CA SER A 78 -3.34 16.70 1.12
C SER A 78 -3.71 16.32 -0.31
N GLU A 79 -2.72 15.86 -1.08
CA GLU A 79 -2.90 15.45 -2.47
C GLU A 79 -2.56 13.96 -2.62
N ASN A 80 -1.29 13.64 -2.86
CA ASN A 80 -0.88 12.31 -3.30
C ASN A 80 0.14 11.66 -2.37
N MET A 81 0.04 10.34 -2.21
CA MET A 81 1.09 9.49 -1.62
C MET A 81 1.44 8.38 -2.62
N ASN A 82 2.72 8.30 -3.01
CA ASN A 82 3.21 7.30 -3.95
C ASN A 82 4.22 6.38 -3.27
N VAL A 83 4.01 5.06 -3.35
CA VAL A 83 4.91 4.04 -2.80
C VAL A 83 5.34 3.10 -3.92
N ASN A 84 6.62 3.16 -4.30
CA ASN A 84 7.20 2.33 -5.36
C ASN A 84 8.25 1.39 -4.77
N VAL A 85 8.11 0.09 -4.97
CA VAL A 85 9.00 -0.94 -4.41
C VAL A 85 9.49 -1.86 -5.53
N GLY A 86 10.81 -1.93 -5.72
CA GLY A 86 11.40 -2.70 -6.83
C GLY A 86 11.43 -4.23 -6.62
N LYS A 87 11.22 -4.70 -5.38
CA LYS A 87 11.17 -6.13 -5.04
C LYS A 87 9.96 -6.42 -4.16
N ASN A 88 10.16 -6.54 -2.85
CA ASN A 88 9.14 -7.03 -1.92
C ASN A 88 8.59 -5.89 -1.05
N PHE A 89 7.27 -5.80 -0.95
CA PHE A 89 6.57 -4.95 0.03
C PHE A 89 5.92 -5.85 1.08
N ASN A 90 6.33 -5.71 2.34
CA ASN A 90 5.81 -6.49 3.46
C ASN A 90 5.19 -5.54 4.50
N MET A 91 3.94 -5.79 4.87
CA MET A 91 3.23 -5.05 5.93
C MET A 91 2.80 -6.04 7.01
N ASN A 92 3.33 -5.88 8.22
CA ASN A 92 2.97 -6.69 9.38
C ASN A 92 2.38 -5.75 10.45
N VAL A 93 1.15 -6.03 10.88
CA VAL A 93 0.43 -5.23 11.87
C VAL A 93 0.12 -6.11 13.07
N GLY A 94 0.51 -5.68 14.28
CA GLY A 94 0.35 -6.49 15.49
C GLY A 94 -1.08 -6.53 16.05
N GLU A 95 -1.89 -5.52 15.72
CA GLU A 95 -3.28 -5.40 16.15
C GLU A 95 -4.19 -5.17 14.92
N ASN A 96 -4.75 -3.96 14.77
CA ASN A 96 -5.75 -3.67 13.77
C ASN A 96 -5.17 -2.91 12.57
N ALA A 97 -5.59 -3.31 11.36
CA ALA A 97 -5.41 -2.54 10.14
C ALA A 97 -6.77 -2.07 9.64
N ALA A 98 -6.92 -0.78 9.37
CA ALA A 98 -8.13 -0.19 8.83
C ALA A 98 -7.80 0.59 7.55
N LEU A 99 -8.58 0.37 6.50
CA LEU A 99 -8.44 1.04 5.21
C LEU A 99 -9.80 1.63 4.83
N SER A 100 -9.83 2.95 4.60
CA SER A 100 -11.01 3.67 4.14
C SER A 100 -10.66 4.43 2.88
N ILE A 101 -11.45 4.27 1.83
CA ILE A 101 -11.23 4.86 0.51
C ILE A 101 -12.52 5.58 0.15
N GLY A 102 -12.45 6.90 -0.03
CA GLY A 102 -13.62 7.73 -0.35
C GLY A 102 -14.02 7.70 -1.83
N GLY A 103 -13.13 7.24 -2.70
CA GLY A 103 -13.38 7.06 -4.14
C GLY A 103 -13.16 5.61 -4.56
N ASP A 104 -12.64 5.41 -5.77
CA ASP A 104 -12.45 4.08 -6.34
C ASP A 104 -11.21 3.36 -5.78
N SER A 105 -11.26 2.02 -5.78
CA SER A 105 -10.14 1.14 -5.43
C SER A 105 -9.95 0.07 -6.50
N SER A 106 -8.70 -0.21 -6.88
CA SER A 106 -8.35 -1.25 -7.85
C SER A 106 -7.15 -2.05 -7.37
N MET A 107 -7.22 -3.38 -7.48
CA MET A 107 -6.13 -4.29 -7.15
C MET A 107 -5.83 -5.19 -8.34
N ASN A 108 -4.63 -5.05 -8.91
CA ASN A 108 -4.16 -5.89 -10.02
C ASN A 108 -3.01 -6.78 -9.56
N VAL A 109 -3.23 -8.10 -9.56
CA VAL A 109 -2.22 -9.10 -9.20
C VAL A 109 -1.94 -9.96 -10.43
N GLN A 110 -0.73 -9.82 -10.98
CA GLN A 110 -0.30 -10.61 -12.15
C GLN A 110 0.05 -12.07 -11.79
N GLY A 111 0.41 -12.30 -10.53
CA GLY A 111 0.75 -13.62 -10.00
C GLY A 111 -0.43 -14.25 -9.24
N HIS A 112 -0.10 -14.97 -8.17
CA HIS A 112 -1.07 -15.63 -7.31
C HIS A 112 -1.60 -14.69 -6.22
N PHE A 113 -2.92 -14.72 -5.99
CA PHE A 113 -3.57 -14.04 -4.86
C PHE A 113 -4.02 -15.08 -3.82
N SER A 114 -3.63 -14.88 -2.56
CA SER A 114 -4.05 -15.70 -1.42
C SER A 114 -4.63 -14.81 -0.33
N SER A 115 -5.82 -15.16 0.15
CA SER A 115 -6.45 -14.50 1.31
C SER A 115 -6.87 -15.56 2.31
N ILE A 116 -6.34 -15.49 3.52
CA ILE A 116 -6.60 -16.44 4.60
C ILE A 116 -7.11 -15.65 5.80
N VAL A 117 -8.32 -15.94 6.24
CA VAL A 117 -8.96 -15.31 7.39
C VAL A 117 -9.33 -16.40 8.39
N SER A 118 -8.77 -16.33 9.60
CA SER A 118 -8.96 -17.37 10.63
C SER A 118 -10.28 -17.23 11.40
N LYS A 119 -11.01 -16.14 11.19
CA LYS A 119 -12.31 -15.86 11.79
C LYS A 119 -13.31 -15.56 10.68
N ASP A 120 -14.09 -14.49 10.83
CA ASP A 120 -15.20 -14.18 9.95
C ASP A 120 -14.80 -13.21 8.82
N VAL A 121 -15.48 -13.36 7.69
CA VAL A 121 -15.48 -12.40 6.58
C VAL A 121 -16.91 -11.93 6.36
N THR A 122 -17.10 -10.62 6.26
CA THR A 122 -18.38 -10.02 5.86
C THR A 122 -18.13 -9.11 4.67
N SER A 123 -18.95 -9.25 3.63
CA SER A 123 -18.91 -8.41 2.44
C SER A 123 -20.30 -7.82 2.23
N HIS A 124 -20.37 -6.50 2.07
CA HIS A 124 -21.60 -5.78 1.77
C HIS A 124 -21.34 -4.89 0.56
N VAL A 125 -22.13 -5.08 -0.49
CA VAL A 125 -22.01 -4.34 -1.75
C VAL A 125 -23.38 -3.77 -2.06
N GLU A 126 -23.48 -2.44 -2.11
CA GLU A 126 -24.74 -1.76 -2.42
C GLU A 126 -25.08 -1.82 -3.93
N GLY A 127 -24.04 -1.90 -4.77
CA GLY A 127 -24.16 -2.10 -6.21
C GLY A 127 -23.98 -3.56 -6.64
N ASP A 128 -23.57 -3.75 -7.89
CA ASP A 128 -23.42 -5.08 -8.47
C ASP A 128 -22.07 -5.72 -8.13
N THR A 129 -22.08 -7.04 -7.96
CA THR A 129 -20.87 -7.86 -7.88
C THR A 129 -20.84 -8.82 -9.06
N THR A 130 -19.72 -8.86 -9.78
CA THR A 130 -19.50 -9.80 -10.90
C THR A 130 -18.22 -10.58 -10.68
N HIS A 131 -18.27 -11.89 -10.86
CA HIS A 131 -17.10 -12.78 -10.83
C HIS A 131 -16.92 -13.41 -12.21
N TYR A 132 -15.74 -13.21 -12.81
CA TYR A 132 -15.35 -13.90 -14.04
C TYR A 132 -14.13 -14.77 -13.76
N VAL A 133 -14.31 -16.08 -13.79
CA VAL A 133 -13.28 -17.07 -13.48
C VAL A 133 -13.04 -17.91 -14.73
N LYS A 134 -11.86 -17.79 -15.34
CA LYS A 134 -11.50 -18.59 -16.53
C LYS A 134 -11.28 -20.07 -16.22
N GLY A 135 -10.83 -20.36 -15.00
CA GLY A 135 -10.61 -21.72 -14.49
C GLY A 135 -11.80 -22.22 -13.68
N ALA A 136 -11.56 -23.18 -12.79
CA ALA A 136 -12.58 -23.67 -11.88
C ALA A 136 -12.85 -22.69 -10.72
N LEU A 137 -14.13 -22.53 -10.38
CA LEU A 137 -14.56 -21.92 -9.12
C LEU A 137 -14.97 -23.05 -8.16
N ASN A 138 -14.18 -23.26 -7.10
CA ASN A 138 -14.50 -24.24 -6.06
C ASN A 138 -14.99 -23.53 -4.80
N VAL A 139 -16.18 -23.91 -4.32
CA VAL A 139 -16.76 -23.41 -3.07
C VAL A 139 -17.05 -24.60 -2.16
N THR A 140 -16.45 -24.59 -0.98
CA THR A 140 -16.62 -25.65 0.02
C THR A 140 -16.99 -25.01 1.35
N THR A 141 -18.08 -25.46 1.97
CA THR A 141 -18.50 -25.04 3.30
C THR A 141 -18.65 -26.26 4.20
N GLU A 142 -18.20 -26.18 5.45
CA GLU A 142 -18.42 -27.25 6.45
C GLU A 142 -19.82 -27.19 7.06
N LYS A 143 -20.44 -26.02 7.00
CA LYS A 143 -21.80 -25.73 7.44
C LYS A 143 -22.67 -25.33 6.24
N ASP A 144 -23.78 -24.68 6.53
CA ASP A 144 -24.76 -24.27 5.53
C ASP A 144 -24.17 -23.28 4.51
N THR A 145 -24.53 -23.48 3.25
CA THR A 145 -24.46 -22.44 2.22
C THR A 145 -25.89 -21.95 1.99
N VAL A 146 -26.13 -20.65 2.17
CA VAL A 146 -27.44 -20.01 1.97
C VAL A 146 -27.34 -19.03 0.81
N ILE A 147 -28.13 -19.26 -0.23
CA ILE A 147 -28.27 -18.36 -1.38
C ILE A 147 -29.73 -17.91 -1.41
N HIS A 148 -29.94 -16.60 -1.31
CA HIS A 148 -31.27 -15.99 -1.33
C HIS A 148 -31.26 -14.82 -2.30
N SER A 149 -32.19 -14.82 -3.25
CA SER A 149 -32.42 -13.72 -4.18
C SER A 149 -33.85 -13.21 -3.97
N PHE A 150 -34.02 -11.89 -3.99
CA PHE A 150 -35.36 -11.28 -3.99
C PHE A 150 -36.03 -11.31 -5.36
N ALA A 151 -35.27 -11.64 -6.41
CA ALA A 151 -35.75 -11.78 -7.78
C ALA A 151 -35.51 -13.21 -8.25
N GLU A 152 -34.55 -13.41 -9.14
CA GLU A 152 -34.26 -14.70 -9.76
C GLU A 152 -32.88 -15.24 -9.36
N ILE A 153 -32.71 -16.55 -9.48
CA ILE A 153 -31.41 -17.24 -9.44
C ILE A 153 -31.33 -18.08 -10.72
N ASN A 154 -30.36 -17.77 -11.58
CA ASN A 154 -30.08 -18.52 -12.81
C ASN A 154 -28.85 -19.40 -12.62
N MET A 155 -28.97 -20.69 -12.97
CA MET A 155 -27.88 -21.66 -12.95
C MET A 155 -27.88 -22.43 -14.27
N GLU A 156 -26.88 -22.15 -15.10
CA GLU A 156 -26.76 -22.73 -16.44
C GLU A 156 -25.40 -23.44 -16.56
N SER A 157 -25.41 -24.61 -17.19
CA SER A 157 -24.22 -25.40 -17.53
C SER A 157 -24.40 -25.92 -18.94
N GLU A 158 -23.35 -25.83 -19.76
CA GLU A 158 -23.34 -26.31 -21.15
C GLU A 158 -23.24 -27.84 -21.27
N ASP A 159 -22.77 -28.50 -20.21
CA ASP A 159 -22.61 -29.95 -20.17
C ASP A 159 -23.47 -30.51 -19.03
N GLU A 160 -22.87 -31.05 -17.98
CA GLU A 160 -23.61 -31.66 -16.87
C GLU A 160 -23.78 -30.67 -15.69
N THR A 161 -24.96 -30.71 -15.07
CA THR A 161 -25.21 -30.13 -13.75
C THR A 161 -25.50 -31.25 -12.75
N ASN A 162 -24.60 -31.45 -11.79
CA ASN A 162 -24.72 -32.47 -10.75
C ASN A 162 -25.23 -31.88 -9.44
N ILE A 163 -26.42 -32.30 -8.99
CA ILE A 163 -26.99 -31.91 -7.69
C ILE A 163 -27.31 -33.18 -6.90
N ALA A 164 -26.71 -33.34 -5.72
CA ALA A 164 -26.89 -34.53 -4.89
C ALA A 164 -27.01 -34.17 -3.41
N SER A 165 -27.82 -34.94 -2.68
CA SER A 165 -27.94 -34.87 -1.22
C SER A 165 -27.86 -36.28 -0.64
N LYS A 166 -27.14 -36.44 0.48
CA LYS A 166 -27.05 -37.72 1.21
C LYS A 166 -28.34 -38.07 1.96
N LYS A 167 -29.16 -37.06 2.28
CA LYS A 167 -30.42 -37.24 2.99
C LYS A 167 -31.56 -36.85 2.06
N ASN A 168 -32.15 -35.69 2.30
CA ASN A 168 -33.30 -35.21 1.56
C ASN A 168 -32.88 -34.09 0.61
N MET A 169 -33.51 -34.05 -0.56
CA MET A 169 -33.52 -32.89 -1.44
C MET A 169 -34.95 -32.35 -1.46
N TYR A 170 -35.13 -31.08 -1.09
CA TYR A 170 -36.45 -30.45 -1.08
C TYR A 170 -36.52 -29.41 -2.20
N ILE A 171 -37.50 -29.57 -3.09
CA ILE A 171 -37.85 -28.60 -4.11
C ILE A 171 -39.30 -28.22 -3.88
N LYS A 172 -39.57 -26.93 -3.70
CA LYS A 172 -40.92 -26.40 -3.46
C LYS A 172 -41.15 -25.24 -4.40
N SER A 173 -42.31 -25.24 -5.07
CA SER A 173 -42.78 -24.15 -5.90
C SER A 173 -44.23 -23.85 -5.53
N GLY A 174 -44.62 -22.57 -5.56
CA GLY A 174 -46.03 -22.17 -5.44
C GLY A 174 -46.85 -22.50 -6.69
N ILE A 175 -46.16 -22.85 -7.79
CA ILE A 175 -46.74 -23.25 -9.07
C ILE A 175 -46.09 -24.57 -9.54
N LYS A 176 -46.40 -25.00 -10.77
CA LYS A 176 -45.83 -26.21 -11.36
C LYS A 176 -44.31 -26.09 -11.47
N VAL A 177 -43.60 -27.17 -11.13
CA VAL A 177 -42.19 -27.36 -11.49
C VAL A 177 -42.18 -28.05 -12.85
N ASP A 178 -41.60 -27.40 -13.84
CA ASP A 178 -41.45 -27.95 -15.19
C ASP A 178 -40.07 -28.58 -15.34
N ILE A 179 -40.07 -29.84 -15.77
CA ILE A 179 -38.85 -30.58 -16.17
C ILE A 179 -39.09 -30.96 -17.62
N ALA A 180 -38.37 -30.29 -18.52
CA ALA A 180 -38.46 -30.49 -19.95
C ALA A 180 -37.10 -30.89 -20.51
N LYS A 181 -37.11 -31.65 -21.60
CA LYS A 181 -35.91 -31.87 -22.41
C LYS A 181 -35.70 -30.61 -23.27
N GLY A 182 -34.50 -30.04 -23.19
CA GLY A 182 -34.06 -29.00 -24.14
C GLY A 182 -33.96 -29.50 -25.57
#